data_AF-A0A7H8HFA2-F1
#
_entry.id   AF-A0A7H8HFA2-F1
#
_cell.length_a   1.000
_cell.length_b   1.000
_cell.length_c   1.000
_cell.angle_alpha   90.00
_cell.angle_beta   90.00
_cell.angle_gamma   90.00
#
_symmetry.space_group_name_H-M   'P 1'
#
loop_
_entity.id
_entity.type
_entity.pdbx_description
1 polymer ?
#
loop_
_entity_poly.entity_id
_entity_poly.type
_entity_poly.pdbx_seq_one_letter_code
_entity_poly.pdbx_strand_id
1 'polypeptide(L)' 'MTDPDEAIELAAERGDTAELRRWAAAGHSDAVDLLIELATEREDLDELRRIAGEGSKTAAEVLAELEGE' A
#
# COMPACT_ATOMS: atom_id res chain seq x y z
N MET A 1 13.30 -11.66 17.25
CA MET A 1 12.15 -11.70 16.33
C MET A 1 11.87 -10.24 16.07
N THR A 2 12.05 -9.75 14.84
CA THR A 2 11.79 -8.34 14.54
C THR A 2 10.30 -8.07 14.74
N ASP A 3 9.98 -6.99 15.43
CA ASP A 3 8.60 -6.57 15.65
C ASP A 3 7.92 -6.30 14.29
N PRO A 4 6.65 -6.71 14.08
CA PRO A 4 5.97 -6.54 12.79
C PRO A 4 5.98 -5.09 12.31
N ASP A 5 5.83 -4.13 13.23
CA ASP A 5 5.86 -2.70 12.92
C ASP A 5 7.22 -2.28 12.33
N GLU A 6 8.33 -2.70 12.95
CA GLU A 6 9.68 -2.42 12.44
C GLU A 6 9.92 -3.07 11.06
N ALA A 7 9.38 -4.28 10.84
CA ALA A 7 9.49 -4.96 9.56
C ALA A 7 8.69 -4.25 8.45
N ILE A 8 7.52 -3.70 8.79
CA ILE A 8 6.67 -2.92 7.88
C ILE A 8 7.35 -1.59 7.52
N GLU A 9 7.85 -0.86 8.50
CA GLU A 9 8.58 0.40 8.28
C GLU A 9 9.79 0.18 7.37
N LEU A 10 10.61 -0.83 7.67
CA LEU A 10 11.79 -1.15 6.87
C LEU A 10 11.45 -1.57 5.44
N ALA A 11 10.32 -2.26 5.24
CA ALA A 11 9.84 -2.60 3.90
C ALA A 11 9.45 -1.34 3.12
N ALA A 12 8.77 -0.39 3.76
CA ALA A 12 8.41 0.89 3.14
C ALA A 12 9.64 1.74 2.80
N GLU A 13 10.60 1.87 3.72
CA GLU A 13 11.87 2.59 3.46
C GLU A 13 12.65 2.01 2.27
N ARG A 14 12.53 0.70 2.04
CA ARG A 14 13.15 0.01 0.90
C ARG A 14 12.31 0.05 -0.37
N GLY A 15 11.07 0.52 -0.31
CA GLY A 15 10.11 0.42 -1.40
C GLY A 15 9.74 -1.02 -1.75
N ASP A 16 9.86 -1.95 -0.79
CA ASP A 16 9.53 -3.37 -0.98
C ASP A 16 8.02 -3.60 -0.86
N THR A 17 7.31 -3.28 -1.95
CA THR A 17 5.86 -3.48 -2.04
C THR A 17 5.47 -4.95 -1.91
N ALA A 18 6.36 -5.91 -2.23
CA ALA A 18 6.05 -7.33 -2.08
C ALA A 18 6.04 -7.79 -0.61
N GLU A 19 6.94 -7.25 0.22
CA GLU A 19 6.91 -7.45 1.67
C GLU A 19 5.71 -6.73 2.31
N LEU A 20 5.46 -5.47 1.94
CA LEU A 20 4.28 -4.74 2.46
C LEU A 20 2.97 -5.45 2.09
N ARG A 21 2.85 -6.01 0.87
CA ARG A 21 1.66 -6.81 0.47
C ARG A 21 1.45 -8.04 1.35
N ARG A 22 2.54 -8.67 1.81
CA ARG A 22 2.45 -9.82 2.72
C ARG A 22 1.93 -9.38 4.10
N TRP A 23 2.40 -8.26 4.62
CA TRP A 23 1.91 -7.69 5.88
C TRP A 23 0.46 -7.21 5.79
N ALA A 24 0.09 -6.55 4.70
CA ALA A 24 -1.28 -6.15 4.42
C ALA A 24 -2.22 -7.38 4.36
N ALA A 25 -1.83 -8.44 3.66
CA ALA A 25 -2.58 -9.69 3.60
C ALA A 25 -2.66 -10.41 4.97
N ALA A 26 -1.68 -10.20 5.85
CA ALA A 26 -1.71 -10.68 7.23
C ALA A 26 -2.59 -9.80 8.15
N GLY A 27 -3.20 -8.73 7.63
CA GLY A 27 -4.15 -7.87 8.34
C GLY A 27 -3.54 -6.64 8.99
N HIS A 28 -2.29 -6.29 8.65
CA HIS A 28 -1.66 -5.06 9.16
C HIS A 28 -2.11 -3.86 8.32
N SER A 29 -2.94 -3.00 8.91
CA SER A 29 -3.47 -1.80 8.24
C SER A 29 -2.37 -0.81 7.86
N ASP A 30 -1.34 -0.63 8.69
CA ASP A 30 -0.23 0.29 8.39
C ASP A 30 0.51 -0.11 7.10
N ALA A 31 0.61 -1.41 6.82
CA ALA A 31 1.20 -1.90 5.58
C ALA A 31 0.31 -1.60 4.36
N VAL A 32 -1.02 -1.55 4.52
CA VAL A 32 -1.95 -1.12 3.46
C VAL A 32 -1.76 0.36 3.18
N ASP A 33 -1.68 1.19 4.22
CA ASP A 33 -1.51 2.63 4.08
C ASP A 33 -0.17 2.96 3.39
N LEU A 34 0.92 2.31 3.79
CA LEU A 34 2.24 2.47 3.16
C LEU A 34 2.28 1.97 1.70
N LEU A 35 1.54 0.90 1.38
CA LEU A 35 1.38 0.47 -0.01
C LEU A 35 0.66 1.51 -0.86
N ILE A 36 -0.38 2.13 -0.32
CA ILE A 36 -1.12 3.18 -1.02
C ILE A 36 -0.22 4.38 -1.24
N GLU A 37 0.51 4.82 -0.23
CA GLU A 37 1.45 5.95 -0.33
C GLU A 37 2.48 5.69 -1.45
N LEU A 38 3.20 4.57 -1.38
CA LEU A 38 4.20 4.21 -2.39
C LEU A 38 3.59 4.06 -3.79
N ALA A 39 2.41 3.48 -3.91
CA ALA A 39 1.73 3.35 -5.20
C ALA A 39 1.33 4.73 -5.75
N THR A 40 0.91 5.65 -4.89
CA THR A 40 0.57 7.04 -5.25
C THR A 40 1.80 7.79 -5.76
N GLU A 41 2.90 7.75 -5.01
CA GLU A 41 4.15 8.42 -5.38
C GLU A 41 4.73 7.92 -6.70
N ARG A 42 4.43 6.67 -7.05
CA ARG A 42 4.89 6.01 -8.28
C ARG A 42 3.86 6.05 -9.41
N GLU A 43 2.69 6.65 -9.18
CA GLU A 43 1.54 6.63 -10.09
C GLU A 43 1.19 5.20 -10.55
N ASP A 44 1.33 4.22 -9.65
CA ASP A 44 1.03 2.81 -9.88
C ASP A 44 -0.49 2.56 -9.74
N LEU A 45 -1.23 2.97 -10.76
CA LEU A 45 -2.69 2.86 -10.83
C LEU A 45 -3.17 1.41 -10.74
N ASP A 46 -2.37 0.45 -11.23
CA ASP A 46 -2.71 -0.97 -11.16
C ASP A 46 -2.69 -1.46 -9.71
N GLU A 47 -1.69 -1.04 -8.92
CA GLU A 47 -1.63 -1.36 -7.50
C GLU A 47 -2.74 -0.68 -6.70
N LEU A 48 -2.99 0.60 -6.95
CA LEU A 48 -4.10 1.32 -6.31
C LEU A 48 -5.46 0.66 -6.62
N ARG A 49 -5.68 0.24 -7.87
CA ARG A 49 -6.88 -0.50 -8.29
C ARG A 49 -7.00 -1.85 -7.60
N ARG A 50 -5.89 -2.57 -7.41
CA ARG A 50 -5.86 -3.84 -6.67
C ARG A 50 -6.27 -3.62 -5.22
N ILE A 51 -5.65 -2.67 -4.53
CA ILE A 51 -5.92 -2.38 -3.11
C ILE A 51 -7.37 -1.88 -2.92
N ALA A 52 -7.87 -1.07 -3.85
CA ALA A 52 -9.28 -0.65 -3.90
C ALA A 52 -10.23 -1.83 -4.08
N GLY A 53 -9.90 -2.76 -4.98
CA GLY A 53 -10.66 -3.99 -5.22
C GLY A 53 -10.69 -4.93 -4.00
N GLU A 54 -9.68 -4.85 -3.14
CA GLU A 54 -9.62 -5.56 -1.86
C GLU A 54 -10.44 -4.88 -0.75
N GLY A 55 -11.05 -3.72 -1.05
CA GLY A 55 -11.99 -3.02 -0.17
C GLY A 55 -11.43 -1.76 0.49
N SER A 56 -10.21 -1.32 0.13
CA SER A 56 -9.67 -0.06 0.63
C SER A 56 -10.37 1.14 -0.01
N LYS A 57 -11.04 1.95 0.80
CA LYS A 57 -11.67 3.19 0.34
C LYS A 57 -10.63 4.25 -0.01
N THR A 58 -9.58 4.36 0.80
CA THR A 58 -8.48 5.30 0.58
C THR A 58 -7.83 5.08 -0.79
N ALA A 59 -7.54 3.83 -1.14
CA ALA A 59 -6.97 3.52 -2.46
C ALA A 59 -7.91 3.87 -3.61
N ALA A 60 -9.22 3.67 -3.44
CA ALA A 60 -10.21 4.01 -4.45
C ALA A 60 -10.34 5.53 -4.65
N GLU A 61 -10.26 6.30 -3.56
CA GLU A 61 -10.29 7.76 -3.59
C GLU A 61 -9.05 8.32 -4.30
N VAL A 62 -7.86 7.86 -3.92
CA VAL A 62 -6.60 8.26 -4.56
C VAL A 62 -6.58 7.88 -6.04
N LEU A 63 -6.99 6.66 -6.38
CA LEU A 63 -7.06 6.22 -7.78
C LEU A 63 -7.96 7.16 -8.62
N ALA A 64 -9.12 7.54 -8.09
CA ALA A 64 -10.05 8.43 -8.79
C ALA A 64 -9.48 9.86 -8.94
N GLU A 65 -8.67 10.32 -7.99
CA GLU A 65 -7.95 11.60 -8.08
C GLU A 65 -6.93 11.55 -9.23
N LEU A 66 -6.04 10.55 -9.24
CA LEU A 66 -4.99 10.42 -10.25
C LEU A 66 -5.52 10.13 -11.66
N GLU A 67 -6.62 9.38 -11.81
CA GLU A 67 -7.26 9.14 -13.11
C GLU A 67 -8.02 10.37 -13.65
N GLY A 68 -8.26 11.37 -12.79
CA GLY A 68 -9.00 12.59 -13.11
C GLY A 68 -8.13 13.82 -13.44
N GLU A 69 -6.82 13.74 -13.21
CA GLU A 69 -5.82 14.78 -13.56
C GLU A 69 -5.37 14.71 -15.03
#